data_AF-A0A9D8XWM8-F1
#
_entry.id   AF-A0A9D8XWM8-F1
#
_cell.length_a   1.000
_cell.length_b   1.000
_cell.length_c   1.000
_cell.angle_alpha   90.00
_cell.angle_beta   90.00
_cell.angle_gamma   90.00
#
_symmetry.space_group_name_H-M   'P 1'
#
loop_
_entity.id
_entity.type
_entity.pdbx_description
1 polymer ?
#
loop_
_entity_poly.entity_id
_entity_poly.type
_entity_poly.pdbx_seq_one_letter_code
_entity_poly.pdbx_strand_id
1 'polypeptide(L)' 'MNTLKRKTALKLAALVSELYPGASLSAEELAGMLEFPPDPAMGDLALPCFKLSRSLHASPVQIADALA' A
#
# COMPACT_ATOMS: atom_id res chain seq x y z
N MET A 1 -9.98 -3.62 -13.91
CA MET A 1 -9.14 -3.60 -12.68
C MET A 1 -7.95 -4.52 -12.91
N ASN A 2 -6.71 -4.00 -12.92
CA ASN A 2 -5.52 -4.79 -13.25
C ASN A 2 -5.32 -5.94 -12.23
N THR A 3 -5.19 -7.18 -12.70
CA THR A 3 -5.05 -8.39 -11.85
C THR A 3 -3.88 -8.26 -10.87
N LEU A 4 -2.78 -7.63 -11.31
CA LEU A 4 -1.61 -7.37 -10.48
C LEU A 4 -1.94 -6.46 -9.29
N LYS A 5 -2.54 -5.29 -9.54
CA LYS A 5 -2.97 -4.35 -8.49
C LYS A 5 -3.89 -5.01 -7.47
N ARG A 6 -4.85 -5.81 -7.92
CA ARG A 6 -5.78 -6.52 -7.03
C ARG A 6 -5.06 -7.50 -6.11
N LYS A 7 -4.17 -8.34 -6.66
CA LYS A 7 -3.41 -9.31 -5.85
C LYS A 7 -2.48 -8.62 -4.85
N THR A 8 -1.78 -7.58 -5.29
CA THR A 8 -0.88 -6.79 -4.42
C THR A 8 -1.66 -6.10 -3.31
N ALA A 9 -2.80 -5.47 -3.62
CA ALA A 9 -3.63 -4.80 -2.64
C ALA A 9 -4.22 -5.75 -1.59
N LEU A 10 -4.61 -6.98 -1.97
CA LEU A 10 -5.08 -7.99 -1.02
C LEU A 10 -3.99 -8.38 -0.01
N LYS A 11 -2.75 -8.57 -0.48
CA LYS A 11 -1.61 -8.87 0.40
C LYS A 11 -1.29 -7.69 1.31
N LEU A 12 -1.27 -6.47 0.77
CA LEU A 12 -1.04 -5.25 1.54
C LEU A 12 -2.11 -5.05 2.62
N ALA A 13 -3.38 -5.28 2.31
CA ALA A 13 -4.47 -5.19 3.28
C ALA A 13 -4.28 -6.16 4.47
N ALA A 14 -3.84 -7.39 4.18
CA ALA A 14 -3.55 -8.38 5.22
C ALA A 14 -2.37 -7.93 6.11
N LEU A 15 -1.26 -7.50 5.50
CA LEU A 15 -0.09 -6.99 6.23
C LEU A 15 -0.42 -5.76 7.08
N VAL A 16 -1.15 -4.80 6.51
CA VAL A 16 -1.58 -3.60 7.22
C VAL A 16 -2.47 -3.94 8.41
N SER A 17 -3.40 -4.89 8.25
CA SER A 17 -4.25 -5.32 9.37
C SER A 17 -3.46 -6.02 10.49
N GLU A 18 -2.35 -6.67 10.16
CA GLU A 18 -1.47 -7.34 11.13
C GLU A 18 -0.56 -6.34 11.86
N LEU A 19 0.04 -5.40 11.12
CA LEU A 19 1.01 -4.43 11.64
C LEU A 19 0.34 -3.21 12.31
N TYR A 20 -0.85 -2.84 11.86
CA TYR A 20 -1.61 -1.68 12.34
C TYR A 20 -3.03 -2.09 12.76
N PRO A 21 -3.18 -2.85 13.86
CA PRO A 21 -4.49 -3.22 14.38
C PRO A 21 -5.28 -1.95 14.74
N GLY A 22 -6.34 -1.68 13.97
CA GLY A 22 -7.15 -0.46 14.06
C GLY A 22 -7.17 0.40 12.79
N ALA A 23 -6.28 0.13 11.83
CA ALA A 23 -6.35 0.70 10.50
C ALA A 23 -7.45 0.02 9.67
N SER A 24 -8.56 0.72 9.42
CA SER A 24 -9.57 0.29 8.44
C SER A 24 -9.13 0.72 7.04
N LEU A 25 -8.34 -0.12 6.38
CA LEU A 25 -7.98 0.01 4.96
C LEU A 25 -8.44 -1.22 4.19
N SER A 26 -9.30 -1.02 3.21
CA SER A 26 -9.77 -2.09 2.33
C SER A 26 -8.78 -2.37 1.19
N ALA A 27 -8.84 -3.60 0.66
CA ALA A 27 -8.07 -3.95 -0.53
C ALA A 27 -8.50 -3.14 -1.75
N GLU A 28 -9.76 -2.72 -1.86
CA GLU A 28 -10.22 -1.82 -2.93
C GLU A 28 -9.55 -0.44 -2.84
N GLU A 29 -9.48 0.15 -1.64
CA GLU A 29 -8.81 1.44 -1.43
C GLU A 29 -7.32 1.35 -1.79
N LEU A 30 -6.63 0.33 -1.29
CA LEU A 30 -5.22 0.10 -1.61
C LEU A 30 -5.01 -0.14 -3.11
N ALA A 31 -5.88 -0.89 -3.78
CA ALA A 31 -5.81 -1.12 -5.22
C ALA A 31 -6.00 0.17 -6.04
N GLY A 32 -6.85 1.08 -5.55
CA GLY A 32 -7.05 2.40 -6.14
C GLY A 32 -5.86 3.34 -5.93
N MET A 33 -5.13 3.17 -4.81
CA MET A 33 -3.94 3.97 -4.48
C MET A 33 -2.68 3.49 -5.21
N LEU A 34 -2.61 2.22 -5.60
CA LEU A 34 -1.47 1.68 -6.36
C LEU A 34 -1.39 2.33 -7.74
N GLU A 35 -0.25 2.92 -8.06
CA GLU A 35 0.02 3.58 -9.33
C GLU A 35 1.15 2.87 -10.07
N PHE A 36 1.21 3.00 -11.39
CA PHE A 36 2.36 2.51 -12.17
C PHE A 36 3.40 3.62 -12.20
N PRO A 37 4.64 3.38 -11.74
CA PRO A 37 5.66 4.41 -11.77
C PRO A 37 6.01 4.78 -13.23
N PRO A 38 6.38 6.05 -13.48
CA PRO A 38 6.78 6.50 -14.81
C PRO A 38 8.14 5.91 -15.25
N ASP A 39 8.97 5.52 -14.28
CA ASP A 39 10.26 4.87 -14.51
C ASP A 39 10.15 3.36 -14.24
N PRO A 40 10.37 2.49 -15.24
CA PRO A 40 10.32 1.04 -15.05
C PRO A 40 11.41 0.49 -14.10
N ALA A 41 12.49 1.25 -13.84
CA ALA A 41 13.50 0.86 -12.85
C ALA A 41 12.99 0.94 -11.40
N MET A 42 11.88 1.66 -11.14
CA MET A 42 11.27 1.78 -9.81
C MET A 42 10.34 0.60 -9.45
N GLY A 43 10.19 -0.38 -10.35
CA GLY A 43 9.35 -1.57 -10.15
C GLY A 43 7.99 -1.48 -10.84
N ASP A 44 7.16 -2.50 -10.64
CA ASP A 44 5.88 -2.62 -11.35
C ASP A 44 4.79 -1.72 -10.77
N LEU A 45 4.79 -1.49 -9.46
CA LEU A 45 3.74 -0.78 -8.74
C LEU A 45 4.34 0.10 -7.64
N ALA A 46 3.89 1.35 -7.60
CA ALA A 46 4.21 2.29 -6.55
C ALA A 46 3.03 2.41 -5.58
N LEU A 47 3.33 2.31 -4.28
CA LEU A 47 2.38 2.57 -3.19
C LEU A 47 2.68 3.95 -2.58
N PRO A 48 1.74 4.91 -2.62
CA PRO A 48 1.95 6.22 -2.03
C PRO A 48 1.82 6.17 -0.49
N CYS A 49 2.90 5.77 0.20
CA CYS A 49 2.95 5.68 1.67
C CYS A 49 2.60 7.00 2.38
N PHE A 50 2.82 8.15 1.73
CA PHE A 50 2.43 9.45 2.24
C PHE A 50 0.92 9.55 2.49
N LYS A 51 0.09 9.01 1.59
CA LYS A 51 -1.38 9.01 1.77
C LYS A 51 -1.80 8.09 2.92
N LEU A 52 -1.05 7.00 3.15
CA LEU A 52 -1.31 6.06 4.24
C LEU A 52 -0.91 6.59 5.61
N SER A 53 0.01 7.56 5.68
CA SER A 53 0.51 8.10 6.95
C SER A 53 -0.58 8.59 7.90
N ARG A 54 -1.65 9.19 7.34
CA ARG A 54 -2.78 9.69 8.13
C ARG A 54 -3.68 8.57 8.65
N SER A 55 -3.87 7.50 7.88
CA SER A 55 -4.71 6.36 8.26
C SER A 55 -4.00 5.41 9.22
N LEU A 56 -2.69 5.25 9.06
CA LEU A 56 -1.85 4.34 9.86
C LEU A 56 -1.22 5.03 11.07
N HIS A 57 -1.34 6.35 11.18
CA HIS A 57 -0.66 7.17 12.20
C HIS A 57 0.85 6.93 12.28
N ALA A 58 1.48 6.59 11.14
CA ALA A 58 2.89 6.24 11.02
C ALA A 58 3.55 7.09 9.93
N SER A 59 4.85 7.36 10.05
CA SER A 59 5.56 8.12 9.02
C SER A 59 5.68 7.32 7.72
N PRO A 60 5.77 7.97 6.54
CA PRO A 60 5.90 7.28 5.26
C PRO A 60 7.10 6.33 5.21
N VAL A 61 8.20 6.70 5.90
CA VAL A 61 9.41 5.87 6.01
C VAL A 61 9.13 4.61 6.83
N GLN A 62 8.48 4.74 7.99
CA GLN A 62 8.10 3.57 8.80
C GLN A 62 7.16 2.63 8.07
N ILE A 63 6.19 3.18 7.31
CA ILE A 63 5.25 2.37 6.53
C ILE A 63 5.99 1.64 5.40
N ALA A 64 6.91 2.30 4.72
CA ALA A 64 7.71 1.67 3.67
C ALA A 64 8.58 0.54 4.22
N ASP A 65 9.24 0.75 5.36
CA ASP A 65 10.09 -0.25 6.02
C ASP A 65 9.28 -1.45 6.54
N ALA A 66 8.07 -1.19 7.06
CA ALA A 66 7.19 -2.23 7.59
C ALA A 66 6.50 -3.08 6.50
N LEU A 67 6.34 -2.54 5.28
CA LEU A 67 5.66 -3.20 4.15
C LEU A 67 6.61 -3.69 3.05
N ALA A 68 7.92 -3.49 3.19
CA ALA A 68 8.96 -3.97 2.28
C ALA A 68 9.08 -5.50 2.31
#